data_AF-A0AAX4KMN6-F1
#
_entry.id   AF-A0AAX4KMN6-F1
#
_cell.length_a   1.000
_cell.length_b   1.000
_cell.length_c   1.000
_cell.angle_alpha   90.00
_cell.angle_beta   90.00
_cell.angle_gamma   90.00
#
_symmetry.space_group_name_H-M   'P 1'
#
loop_
_entity.id
_entity.type
_entity.pdbx_description
1 polymer ?
#
loop_
_entity_poly.entity_id
_entity_poly.type
_entity_poly.pdbx_seq_one_letter_code
_entity_poly.pdbx_strand_id
1 'polypeptide(L)'
;MSFTSIVPRMASRRVTQIHRVSISQFSSSSTSSAAASSSSQPKPKSKSSKVVSSVPAGTKLTGLSILKDKPDPVALEDDEYPPWLWTLLEDTSKAHKAAENQVELHKEGDKGFDVNKEKRKLKNLNREKIKASNYLKSTT
;
A
#
# COMPACT_ATOMS: atom_id res chain seq x y z
N MET A 1 -18.68 57.99 -16.27
CA MET A 1 -19.02 56.56 -16.29
C MET A 1 -18.01 55.88 -17.18
N SER A 2 -17.04 55.19 -16.59
CA SER A 2 -15.86 54.68 -17.29
C SER A 2 -15.91 53.15 -17.29
N PHE A 3 -16.12 52.54 -18.46
CA PHE A 3 -16.11 51.09 -18.62
C PHE A 3 -14.69 50.63 -18.97
N THR A 4 -14.02 49.95 -18.05
CA THR A 4 -12.77 49.25 -18.35
C THR A 4 -13.08 47.87 -18.91
N SER A 5 -12.77 47.68 -20.18
CA SER A 5 -12.79 46.40 -20.90
C SER A 5 -11.77 45.42 -20.30
N ILE A 6 -12.22 44.20 -19.96
CA ILE A 6 -11.34 43.08 -19.59
C ILE A 6 -11.38 42.06 -20.74
N VAL A 7 -10.29 41.96 -21.47
CA VAL A 7 -10.07 40.91 -22.48
C VAL A 7 -9.59 39.64 -21.76
N PRO A 8 -10.23 38.47 -21.93
CA PRO A 8 -9.68 37.23 -21.40
C PRO A 8 -8.51 36.74 -22.27
N ARG A 9 -7.32 36.70 -21.67
CA ARG A 9 -6.12 36.06 -22.23
C ARG A 9 -6.34 34.55 -22.32
N MET A 10 -6.56 34.02 -23.52
CA MET A 10 -6.58 32.58 -23.79
C MET A 10 -5.18 32.00 -23.54
N ALA A 11 -5.01 31.22 -22.47
CA ALA A 11 -3.81 30.46 -22.22
C ALA A 11 -3.75 29.26 -23.17
N SER A 12 -2.91 29.34 -24.20
CA SER A 12 -2.59 28.22 -25.09
C SER A 12 -1.88 27.12 -24.29
N ARG A 13 -2.57 26.01 -24.05
CA ARG A 13 -1.98 24.81 -23.43
C ARG A 13 -1.14 24.11 -24.49
N ARG A 14 0.18 24.25 -24.42
CA ARG A 14 1.10 23.41 -25.20
C ARG A 14 0.99 21.98 -24.68
N VAL A 15 0.50 21.08 -25.53
CA VAL A 15 0.52 19.64 -25.31
C VAL A 15 1.98 19.20 -25.38
N THR A 16 2.56 18.81 -24.24
CA THR A 16 3.87 18.16 -24.23
C THR A 16 3.72 16.75 -24.76
N GLN A 17 4.39 16.44 -25.87
CA GLN A 17 4.51 15.07 -26.35
C GLN A 17 5.30 14.25 -25.34
N ILE A 18 4.66 13.21 -24.79
CA ILE A 18 5.31 12.24 -23.91
C ILE A 18 5.92 11.18 -24.81
N HIS A 19 7.26 11.15 -24.94
CA HIS A 19 7.96 10.07 -25.63
C HIS A 19 7.83 8.78 -24.82
N ARG A 20 7.28 7.75 -25.44
CA ARG A 20 7.10 6.43 -24.84
C ARG A 20 8.45 5.73 -24.80
N VAL A 21 9.02 5.57 -23.61
CA VAL A 21 10.21 4.74 -23.41
C VAL A 21 9.80 3.27 -23.60
N SER A 22 10.45 2.63 -24.57
CA SER A 22 10.38 1.18 -24.81
C SER A 22 10.90 0.43 -23.58
N ILE A 23 10.07 -0.42 -22.98
CA ILE A 23 10.47 -1.31 -21.89
C ILE A 23 11.06 -2.57 -22.54
N SER A 24 12.37 -2.76 -22.37
CA SER A 24 13.04 -4.01 -22.73
C SER A 24 12.46 -5.17 -21.89
N GLN A 25 11.88 -6.15 -22.57
CA GLN A 25 11.34 -7.36 -21.93
C GLN A 25 12.49 -8.24 -21.46
N PHE A 26 12.48 -8.61 -20.18
CA PHE A 26 13.38 -9.64 -19.66
C PHE A 26 12.78 -11.02 -20.01
N SER A 27 13.54 -11.85 -20.72
CA SER A 27 13.18 -13.25 -20.94
C SER A 27 13.35 -14.02 -19.63
N SER A 28 12.25 -14.54 -19.09
CA SER A 28 12.30 -15.51 -17.98
C SER A 28 12.56 -16.90 -18.56
N SER A 29 13.69 -17.51 -18.20
CA SER A 29 13.93 -18.92 -18.47
C SER A 29 13.08 -19.78 -17.53
N SER A 30 12.24 -20.62 -18.12
CA SER A 30 11.43 -21.60 -17.42
C SER A 30 12.32 -22.77 -17.00
N THR A 31 12.64 -22.89 -15.71
CA THR A 31 13.16 -24.14 -15.15
C THR A 31 11.98 -24.98 -14.68
N SER A 32 11.66 -26.01 -15.46
CA SER A 32 10.81 -27.11 -15.01
C SER A 32 11.58 -27.93 -13.97
N SER A 33 11.08 -28.00 -12.74
CA SER A 33 11.48 -29.06 -11.83
C SER A 33 10.30 -29.62 -11.07
N ALA A 34 10.38 -30.94 -10.95
CA ALA A 34 9.29 -31.87 -10.82
C ALA A 34 8.65 -31.91 -9.43
N ALA A 35 7.48 -32.55 -9.42
CA ALA A 35 6.64 -32.86 -8.29
C ALA A 35 7.38 -33.50 -7.10
N ALA A 36 7.04 -33.03 -5.90
CA ALA A 36 7.10 -33.81 -4.67
C ALA A 36 5.89 -33.45 -3.81
N SER A 37 4.89 -34.33 -3.84
CA SER A 37 3.73 -34.37 -2.96
C SER A 37 4.15 -34.72 -1.53
N SER A 38 3.80 -33.88 -0.55
CA SER A 38 3.78 -34.30 0.86
C SER A 38 2.65 -33.63 1.66
N SER A 39 1.64 -34.46 1.92
CA SER A 39 0.75 -34.52 3.08
C SER A 39 0.32 -33.21 3.78
N SER A 40 -0.96 -32.87 3.57
CA SER A 40 -1.78 -31.99 4.38
C SER A 40 -1.95 -32.49 5.82
N GLN A 41 -1.54 -31.68 6.80
CA GLN A 41 -1.95 -31.78 8.20
C GLN A 41 -2.43 -30.39 8.66
N PRO A 42 -3.65 -30.25 9.19
CA PRO A 42 -4.16 -28.97 9.67
C PRO A 42 -3.59 -28.68 11.07
N LYS A 43 -2.64 -27.75 11.17
CA LYS A 43 -2.21 -27.25 12.49
C LYS A 43 -3.32 -26.38 13.12
N PRO A 44 -3.64 -26.59 14.40
CA PRO A 44 -4.62 -25.77 15.12
C PRO A 44 -4.12 -24.33 15.21
N LYS A 45 -5.01 -23.37 14.94
CA LYS A 45 -4.75 -21.93 15.08
C LYS A 45 -4.50 -21.61 16.56
N SER A 46 -3.24 -21.61 16.97
CA SER A 46 -2.85 -21.11 18.28
C SER A 46 -3.05 -19.60 18.32
N LYS A 47 -3.70 -19.15 19.38
CA LYS A 47 -3.99 -17.76 19.74
C LYS A 47 -2.80 -16.85 19.43
N SER A 48 -3.10 -15.68 18.88
CA SER A 48 -2.23 -14.52 18.64
C SER A 48 -0.91 -14.59 19.40
N SER A 49 0.07 -15.27 18.82
CA SER A 49 1.46 -15.11 19.21
C SER A 49 1.77 -13.63 19.02
N LYS A 50 2.43 -12.99 19.99
CA LYS A 50 3.09 -11.69 19.76
C LYS A 50 3.74 -11.79 18.38
N VAL A 51 3.56 -10.78 17.53
CA VAL A 51 4.25 -10.74 16.23
C VAL A 51 5.73 -10.78 16.56
N VAL A 52 6.33 -11.98 16.51
CA VAL A 52 7.72 -12.20 16.91
C VAL A 52 8.55 -11.52 15.84
N SER A 53 9.44 -10.62 16.24
CA SER A 53 10.37 -10.03 15.30
C SER A 53 11.20 -11.13 14.64
N SER A 54 11.37 -11.04 13.32
CA SER A 54 12.20 -12.00 12.59
C SER A 54 13.70 -11.77 12.82
N VAL A 55 14.08 -10.64 13.43
CA VAL A 55 15.46 -10.21 13.62
C VAL A 55 15.74 -10.12 15.13
N PRO A 56 16.65 -10.96 15.67
CA PRO A 56 16.96 -10.91 17.09
C PRO A 56 17.72 -9.62 17.45
N ALA A 57 17.57 -9.19 18.69
CA ALA A 57 18.31 -8.07 19.26
C ALA A 57 19.83 -8.25 19.08
N GLY A 58 20.54 -7.16 18.80
CA GLY A 58 21.98 -7.17 18.54
C GLY A 58 22.38 -7.42 17.08
N THR A 59 21.43 -7.68 16.18
CA THR A 59 21.74 -7.90 14.75
C THR A 59 22.08 -6.58 14.06
N LYS A 60 23.27 -6.49 13.44
CA LYS A 60 23.66 -5.35 12.62
C LYS A 60 22.86 -5.33 11.32
N LEU A 61 22.12 -4.26 11.06
CA LEU A 61 21.32 -4.10 9.86
C LEU A 61 22.17 -3.49 8.74
N THR A 62 22.78 -4.37 7.95
CA THR A 62 23.75 -3.98 6.90
C THR A 62 23.11 -3.14 5.80
N GLY A 63 23.79 -2.08 5.38
CA GLY A 63 23.39 -1.28 4.21
C GLY A 63 22.31 -0.23 4.49
N LEU A 64 22.05 0.08 5.76
CA LEU A 64 21.18 1.19 6.16
C LEU A 64 21.95 2.49 6.37
N SER A 65 23.25 2.43 6.70
CA SER A 65 24.05 3.64 6.82
C SER A 65 24.39 4.24 5.46
N ILE A 66 23.95 5.47 5.25
CA ILE A 66 24.28 6.28 4.07
C ILE A 66 25.52 7.14 4.34
N LEU A 67 25.79 7.45 5.61
CA LEU A 67 26.89 8.32 6.03
C LEU A 67 28.13 7.47 6.36
N LYS A 68 29.29 7.89 5.87
CA LYS A 68 30.56 7.16 6.08
C LYS A 68 30.98 7.11 7.55
N ASP A 69 30.62 8.13 8.32
CA ASP A 69 31.02 8.28 9.72
C ASP A 69 30.08 7.56 10.69
N LYS A 70 28.90 7.11 10.21
CA LYS A 70 27.93 6.42 11.06
C LYS A 70 27.94 4.92 10.75
N PRO A 71 28.14 4.06 11.76
CA PRO A 71 28.01 2.63 11.57
C PRO A 71 26.56 2.25 11.28
N ASP A 72 26.37 1.05 10.71
CA ASP A 72 25.05 0.47 10.53
C ASP A 72 24.32 0.33 11.87
N PRO A 73 23.02 0.68 11.94
CA PRO A 73 22.25 0.57 13.16
C PRO A 73 22.10 -0.91 13.56
N VAL A 74 22.13 -1.14 14.87
CA VAL A 74 21.94 -2.45 15.48
C VAL A 74 20.48 -2.60 15.90
N ALA A 75 19.89 -3.76 15.64
CA ALA A 75 18.54 -4.07 16.11
C ALA A 75 18.49 -4.09 17.65
N LEU A 76 17.49 -3.41 18.21
CA LEU A 76 17.19 -3.37 19.64
C LEU A 76 16.24 -4.51 20.01
N GLU A 77 15.87 -4.62 21.28
CA GLU A 77 14.82 -5.56 21.72
C GLU A 77 13.43 -5.09 21.26
N ASP A 78 12.51 -6.04 21.08
CA ASP A 78 11.16 -5.79 20.55
C ASP A 78 10.35 -4.79 21.39
N ASP A 79 10.61 -4.73 22.70
CA ASP A 79 9.94 -3.85 23.66
C ASP A 79 10.47 -2.40 23.63
N GLU A 80 11.70 -2.18 23.16
CA GLU A 80 12.27 -0.84 22.99
C GLU A 80 11.73 -0.13 21.74
N TYR A 81 11.14 -0.90 20.82
CA TYR A 81 10.47 -0.34 19.66
C TYR A 81 9.06 0.16 20.01
N PRO A 82 8.65 1.30 19.45
CA PRO A 82 7.30 1.82 19.67
C PRO A 82 6.20 0.82 19.25
N PRO A 83 5.06 0.79 19.96
CA PRO A 83 3.98 -0.18 19.71
C PRO A 83 3.33 -0.07 18.33
N TRP A 84 3.43 1.09 17.67
CA TRP A 84 2.86 1.27 16.33
C TRP A 84 3.52 0.37 15.28
N LEU A 85 4.79 -0.01 15.46
CA LEU A 85 5.55 -0.85 14.51
C LEU A 85 4.84 -2.18 14.25
N TRP A 86 4.33 -2.78 15.32
CA TRP A 86 3.69 -4.10 15.28
C TRP A 86 2.29 -4.07 14.66
N THR A 87 1.62 -2.92 14.68
CA THR A 87 0.28 -2.74 14.09
C THR A 87 0.31 -2.57 12.56
N LEU A 88 1.46 -2.23 11.97
CA LEU A 88 1.56 -1.90 10.54
C LEU A 88 1.21 -3.07 9.60
N LEU A 89 1.47 -4.31 10.01
CA LEU A 89 1.24 -5.47 9.17
C LEU A 89 -0.25 -5.85 9.10
N GLU A 90 -1.01 -5.57 10.16
CA GLU A 90 -2.44 -5.90 10.26
C GLU A 90 -3.25 -5.22 9.14
N ASP A 91 -2.90 -3.96 8.86
CA ASP A 91 -3.56 -3.10 7.88
C ASP A 91 -3.38 -3.52 6.41
N THR A 92 -2.31 -4.26 6.11
CA THR A 92 -1.89 -4.54 4.72
C THR A 92 -2.44 -5.85 4.18
N SER A 93 -2.98 -6.70 5.06
CA SER A 93 -3.52 -8.00 4.66
C SER A 93 -4.67 -7.81 3.66
N LYS A 94 -4.69 -8.63 2.59
CA LYS A 94 -5.77 -8.62 1.59
C LYS A 94 -7.14 -8.87 2.24
N ALA A 95 -7.16 -9.63 3.33
CA ALA A 95 -8.32 -9.86 4.17
C ALA A 95 -8.82 -8.57 4.85
N HIS A 96 -7.93 -7.72 5.37
CA HIS A 96 -8.29 -6.43 5.96
C HIS A 96 -8.86 -5.47 4.92
N LYS A 97 -8.25 -5.38 3.72
CA LYS A 97 -8.81 -4.57 2.62
C LYS A 97 -10.19 -5.03 2.14
N ALA A 98 -10.44 -6.34 2.16
CA ALA A 98 -11.75 -6.90 1.80
C ALA A 98 -12.80 -6.61 2.89
N ALA A 99 -12.43 -6.74 4.17
CA ALA A 99 -13.29 -6.40 5.30
C ALA A 99 -13.59 -4.89 5.39
N GLU A 100 -12.61 -4.02 5.12
CA GLU A 100 -12.80 -2.56 5.10
C GLU A 100 -13.69 -2.07 3.95
N ASN A 101 -13.67 -2.79 2.82
CA ASN A 101 -14.54 -2.50 1.68
C ASN A 101 -15.94 -3.12 1.83
N GLN A 102 -16.11 -4.09 2.72
CA GLN A 102 -17.43 -4.63 3.03
C GLN A 102 -18.20 -3.54 3.77
N VAL A 103 -19.26 -3.05 3.13
CA VAL A 103 -20.16 -2.04 3.68
C VAL A 103 -20.95 -2.67 4.82
N GLU A 104 -20.36 -2.76 6.02
CA GLU A 104 -21.15 -2.85 7.24
C GLU A 104 -21.74 -1.47 7.49
N LEU A 105 -23.03 -1.33 7.18
CA LEU A 105 -23.85 -0.24 7.69
C LEU A 105 -23.94 -0.44 9.21
N HIS A 106 -23.00 0.13 9.96
CA HIS A 106 -23.13 0.21 11.41
C HIS A 106 -24.40 1.03 11.71
N LYS A 107 -25.29 0.46 12.53
CA LYS A 107 -26.45 1.18 13.07
C LYS A 107 -25.94 2.43 13.79
N GLU A 108 -26.63 3.55 13.61
CA GLU A 108 -26.30 4.83 14.26
C GLU A 108 -26.07 4.60 15.77
N GLY A 109 -24.82 4.80 16.21
CA GLY A 109 -24.48 4.88 17.64
C GLY A 109 -23.41 3.93 18.19
N ASP A 110 -22.92 2.92 17.46
CA ASP A 110 -22.08 1.88 18.11
C ASP A 110 -20.56 2.11 18.08
N LYS A 111 -20.02 2.90 17.14
CA LYS A 111 -18.56 3.14 17.06
C LYS A 111 -18.27 4.57 16.63
N GLY A 112 -17.47 5.29 17.42
CA GLY A 112 -17.06 6.66 17.11
C GLY A 112 -16.47 6.77 15.70
N PHE A 113 -16.76 7.88 15.02
CA PHE A 113 -16.26 8.21 13.69
C PHE A 113 -14.72 8.22 13.68
N ASP A 114 -14.13 7.12 13.22
CA ASP A 114 -12.68 7.02 13.07
C ASP A 114 -12.28 7.68 11.74
N VAL A 115 -11.82 8.93 11.83
CA VAL A 115 -11.48 9.80 10.70
C VAL A 115 -10.54 9.09 9.71
N ASN A 116 -9.63 8.27 10.21
CA ASN A 116 -8.65 7.59 9.37
C ASN A 116 -9.28 6.46 8.53
N LYS A 117 -10.20 5.69 9.13
CA LYS A 117 -10.92 4.60 8.44
C LYS A 117 -11.87 5.13 7.38
N GLU A 118 -12.62 6.19 7.70
CA GLU A 118 -13.54 6.83 6.75
C GLU A 118 -12.79 7.48 5.59
N LYS A 119 -11.66 8.16 5.86
CA LYS A 119 -10.77 8.68 4.81
C LYS A 119 -10.22 7.57 3.91
N ARG A 120 -9.87 6.41 4.48
CA ARG A 120 -9.39 5.24 3.73
C ARG A 120 -10.50 4.65 2.84
N LYS A 121 -11.71 4.51 3.36
CA LYS A 121 -12.91 4.07 2.60
C LYS A 121 -13.22 4.99 1.43
N LEU A 122 -13.23 6.31 1.64
CA LEU A 122 -13.44 7.30 0.58
C LEU A 122 -12.38 7.18 -0.54
N LYS A 123 -11.11 6.96 -0.18
CA LYS A 123 -10.04 6.74 -1.17
C LYS A 123 -10.25 5.46 -1.98
N ASN A 124 -10.70 4.37 -1.34
CA ASN A 124 -10.99 3.11 -2.03
C ASN A 124 -12.14 3.25 -3.03
N LEU A 125 -13.25 3.86 -2.60
CA LEU A 125 -14.41 4.12 -3.47
C LEU A 125 -14.04 5.04 -4.64
N ASN A 126 -13.21 6.06 -4.40
CA ASN A 126 -12.73 6.92 -5.48
C ASN A 126 -11.88 6.11 -6.49
N ARG A 127 -11.00 5.23 -6.01
CA ARG A 127 -10.21 4.35 -6.87
C ARG A 127 -11.09 3.46 -7.75
N GLU A 128 -12.18 2.90 -7.21
CA GLU A 128 -13.14 2.07 -7.95
C GLU A 128 -13.90 2.89 -9.01
N LYS A 129 -14.37 4.09 -8.65
CA LYS A 129 -15.01 5.01 -9.59
C LYS A 129 -14.10 5.35 -10.78
N ILE A 130 -12.83 5.66 -10.50
CA ILE A 130 -11.85 5.94 -11.56
C ILE A 130 -11.62 4.71 -12.44
N LYS A 131 -11.48 3.51 -11.84
CA LYS A 131 -11.30 2.26 -12.60
C LYS A 131 -12.50 1.97 -13.52
N ALA A 132 -13.72 2.05 -13.01
CA ALA A 132 -14.93 1.83 -13.79
C ALA A 132 -15.04 2.85 -14.94
N SER A 133 -14.77 4.13 -14.65
CA SER A 133 -14.76 5.18 -15.67
C SER A 133 -13.70 4.93 -16.76
N ASN A 134 -12.47 4.56 -16.37
CA ASN A 134 -11.40 4.25 -17.31
C ASN A 134 -11.70 2.99 -18.13
N TYR A 135 -12.35 1.98 -17.53
CA TYR A 135 -12.79 0.77 -18.24
C TYR A 135 -13.79 1.10 -19.35
N LEU A 136 -14.83 1.90 -19.05
CA LEU A 136 -15.80 2.33 -20.06
C LEU A 136 -15.13 3.16 -21.16
N LYS A 137 -14.22 4.07 -20.80
CA LYS A 137 -13.46 4.90 -21.76
C LYS A 137 -12.47 4.14 -22.65
N SER A 138 -12.08 2.92 -22.29
CA SER A 138 -11.12 2.12 -23.07
C SER A 138 -11.77 1.00 -23.87
N THR A 139 -13.03 0.67 -23.57
CA THR A 139 -13.78 -0.41 -24.23
C THR A 139 -14.72 0.11 -25.34
N THR A 140 -15.00 1.42 -25.38
CA THR A 140 -15.72 2.10 -26.49
C THR A 140 -14.74 2.76 -27.43
#